data_AF-A0A6P1KMM5-F1
#
_entry.id   AF-A0A6P1KMM5-F1
#
_cell.length_a   1.000
_cell.length_b   1.000
_cell.length_c   1.000
_cell.angle_alpha   90.00
_cell.angle_beta   90.00
_cell.angle_gamma   90.00
#
_symmetry.space_group_name_H-M   'P 1'
#
loop_
_entity.id
_entity.type
_entity.pdbx_description
1 polymer ?
#
loop_
_entity_poly.entity_id
_entity_poly.type
_entity_poly.pdbx_seq_one_letter_code
_entity_poly.pdbx_strand_id
1 'polypeptide(L)'
;MSLPIITVVAGSCGAGKTTWICQQMRDIAAVDKIIYFSPGTGTVPIDQNRIATEFPGIQVFGDGQEIEFFNQILKAEAVYIELGFYLELGAMPTAIAANAQILDNLTYRNIAVLPADCKDSEYHSWANEIVRGASTQASNAETLWRVASNGQVIDENSLEEFWYEITHGAYGIVTRAKGIFDVSDGRSLYCDFVAGVPQTDFLELDLPRYLEGRPHRFSGLEVVGDNLDEATLKQTLSDCCLSDELILQYQQQVKEILLEGERV
;
A
#
# COMPACT_ATOMS: atom_id res chain seq x y z
N MET A 1 3.69 33.37 -1.84
CA MET A 1 3.70 31.91 -1.61
C MET A 1 3.68 31.27 -2.98
N SER A 2 4.61 30.37 -3.29
CA SER A 2 4.54 29.56 -4.51
C SER A 2 3.36 28.60 -4.41
N LEU A 3 2.70 28.33 -5.52
CA LEU A 3 1.71 27.25 -5.58
C LEU A 3 2.42 25.90 -5.35
N PRO A 4 1.77 24.95 -4.64
CA PRO A 4 2.34 23.62 -4.44
C PRO A 4 2.54 22.91 -5.78
N ILE A 5 3.57 22.06 -5.87
CA ILE A 5 3.74 21.18 -7.02
C ILE A 5 2.82 19.96 -6.82
N ILE A 6 1.79 19.85 -7.65
CA ILE A 6 0.85 18.72 -7.61
C ILE A 6 1.23 17.73 -8.70
N THR A 7 1.52 16.50 -8.28
CA THR A 7 1.87 15.39 -9.17
C THR A 7 0.83 14.28 -9.02
N VAL A 8 0.14 13.97 -10.12
CA VAL A 8 -0.82 12.86 -10.19
C VAL A 8 -0.11 11.69 -10.87
N VAL A 9 -0.10 10.54 -10.20
CA VAL A 9 0.63 9.35 -10.62
C VAL A 9 -0.34 8.22 -10.90
N ALA A 10 -0.34 7.72 -12.13
CA ALA A 10 -1.11 6.55 -12.53
C ALA A 10 -0.19 5.51 -13.16
N GLY A 11 -0.70 4.33 -13.48
CA GLY A 11 0.08 3.26 -14.07
C GLY A 11 -0.48 1.88 -13.79
N SER A 12 -0.01 0.91 -14.57
CA SER A 12 -0.49 -0.47 -14.49
C SER A 12 -0.20 -1.12 -13.13
N CYS A 13 -0.90 -2.22 -12.87
CA CYS A 13 -0.70 -3.02 -11.66
C CYS A 13 0.77 -3.47 -11.54
N GLY A 14 1.35 -3.32 -10.35
CA GLY A 14 2.73 -3.72 -10.05
C GLY A 14 3.84 -2.87 -10.71
N ALA A 15 3.51 -1.84 -11.50
CA ALA A 15 4.54 -1.07 -12.22
C ALA A 15 5.50 -0.26 -11.32
N GLY A 16 5.17 -0.11 -10.03
CA GLY A 16 6.01 0.57 -9.05
C GLY A 16 5.66 2.05 -8.81
N LYS A 17 4.38 2.42 -8.95
CA LYS A 17 3.88 3.79 -8.67
C LYS A 17 4.31 4.30 -7.28
N THR A 18 3.91 3.61 -6.22
CA THR A 18 4.26 3.95 -4.83
C THR A 18 5.78 4.04 -4.65
N THR A 19 6.54 3.09 -5.20
CA THR A 19 8.01 3.11 -5.15
C THR A 19 8.60 4.36 -5.82
N TRP A 20 8.08 4.74 -6.98
CA TRP A 20 8.51 5.97 -7.68
C TRP A 20 8.18 7.21 -6.85
N ILE A 21 6.98 7.28 -6.26
CA ILE A 21 6.57 8.37 -5.36
C ILE A 21 7.53 8.47 -4.17
N CYS A 22 7.82 7.36 -3.47
CA CYS A 22 8.77 7.32 -2.37
C CYS A 22 10.15 7.85 -2.81
N GLN A 23 10.62 7.49 -4.01
CA GLN A 23 11.89 8.00 -4.54
C GLN A 23 11.87 9.53 -4.71
N GLN A 24 10.76 10.11 -5.20
CA GLN A 24 10.66 11.57 -5.34
C GLN A 24 10.59 12.27 -3.97
N MET A 25 9.94 11.66 -2.99
CA MET A 25 9.81 12.23 -1.64
C MET A 25 11.15 12.29 -0.89
N ARG A 26 12.06 11.34 -1.13
CA ARG A 26 13.37 11.29 -0.45
C ARG A 26 14.25 12.52 -0.70
N ASP A 27 14.05 13.21 -1.82
CA ASP A 27 14.82 14.41 -2.17
C ASP A 27 14.24 15.69 -1.54
N ILE A 28 13.10 15.60 -0.83
CA ILE A 28 12.41 16.73 -0.20
C ILE A 28 12.76 16.78 1.29
N ALA A 29 13.36 17.89 1.73
CA ALA A 29 13.84 18.03 3.10
C ALA A 29 12.71 18.17 4.15
N ALA A 30 11.59 18.81 3.79
CA ALA A 30 10.48 19.11 4.70
C ALA A 30 9.33 18.09 4.51
N VAL A 31 9.49 16.89 5.06
CA VAL A 31 8.50 15.79 4.94
C VAL A 31 7.12 16.18 5.47
N ASP A 32 7.06 17.01 6.52
CA ASP A 32 5.80 17.54 7.10
C ASP A 32 5.02 18.48 6.16
N LYS A 33 5.68 18.93 5.09
CA LYS A 33 5.10 19.74 4.00
C LYS A 33 4.74 18.91 2.76
N ILE A 34 4.94 17.61 2.80
CA ILE A 34 4.51 16.70 1.74
C ILE A 34 3.11 16.18 2.09
N ILE A 35 2.25 16.16 1.08
CA ILE A 35 0.94 15.52 1.15
C ILE A 35 0.92 14.33 0.19
N TYR A 36 0.41 13.20 0.68
CA TYR A 36 0.09 12.03 -0.12
C TYR A 36 -1.41 11.74 -0.05
N PHE A 37 -2.03 11.52 -1.21
CA PHE A 37 -3.43 11.15 -1.32
C PHE A 37 -3.58 9.94 -2.24
N SER A 38 -4.31 8.93 -1.80
CA SER A 38 -4.61 7.74 -2.60
C SER A 38 -6.08 7.37 -2.48
N PRO A 39 -6.93 7.82 -3.41
CA PRO A 39 -8.35 7.47 -3.43
C PRO A 39 -8.61 6.06 -3.96
N GLY A 40 -9.80 5.55 -3.67
CA GLY A 40 -10.34 4.27 -4.12
C GLY A 40 -9.72 3.06 -3.41
N THR A 41 -9.06 3.24 -2.27
CA THR A 41 -8.43 2.14 -1.52
C THR A 41 -9.42 1.39 -0.62
N GLY A 42 -10.61 1.96 -0.38
CA GLY A 42 -11.61 1.43 0.53
C GLY A 42 -11.06 1.26 1.94
N THR A 43 -11.34 0.11 2.55
CA THR A 43 -10.92 -0.21 3.93
C THR A 43 -9.52 -0.80 4.04
N VAL A 44 -8.79 -0.96 2.92
CA VAL A 44 -7.45 -1.59 2.89
C VAL A 44 -6.40 -0.62 2.31
N PRO A 45 -6.07 0.46 3.03
CA PRO A 45 -5.14 1.51 2.59
C PRO A 45 -3.66 1.11 2.82
N ILE A 46 -3.18 0.05 2.15
CA ILE A 46 -1.81 -0.48 2.38
C ILE A 46 -0.74 0.56 2.05
N ASP A 47 -0.83 1.19 0.87
CA ASP A 47 0.20 2.13 0.41
C ASP A 47 0.25 3.41 1.27
N GLN A 48 -0.91 3.90 1.71
CA GLN A 48 -0.99 4.99 2.69
C GLN A 48 -0.23 4.65 3.97
N ASN A 49 -0.45 3.46 4.53
CA ASN A 49 0.20 3.05 5.78
C ASN A 49 1.70 2.84 5.59
N ARG A 50 2.12 2.23 4.47
CA ARG A 50 3.53 2.10 4.13
C ARG A 50 4.22 3.47 3.99
N ILE A 51 3.58 4.42 3.33
CA ILE A 51 4.16 5.77 3.17
C ILE A 51 4.23 6.50 4.52
N ALA A 52 3.19 6.38 5.36
CA ALA A 52 3.18 6.99 6.68
C ALA A 52 4.30 6.48 7.59
N THR A 53 4.71 5.21 7.43
CA THR A 53 5.83 4.62 8.18
C THR A 53 7.18 4.96 7.56
N GLU A 54 7.33 4.95 6.23
CA GLU A 54 8.59 5.29 5.55
C GLU A 54 8.95 6.78 5.68
N PHE A 55 7.94 7.67 5.81
CA PHE A 55 8.13 9.12 5.90
C PHE A 55 7.44 9.71 7.14
N PRO A 56 8.02 9.55 8.34
CA PRO A 56 7.42 10.08 9.57
C PRO A 56 7.11 11.57 9.49
N GLY A 57 5.85 11.94 9.72
CA GLY A 57 5.37 13.32 9.68
C GLY A 57 4.68 13.75 8.38
N ILE A 58 4.69 12.91 7.34
CA ILE A 58 3.93 13.15 6.12
C ILE A 58 2.42 13.19 6.41
N GLN A 59 1.68 14.02 5.67
CA GLN A 59 0.22 14.03 5.73
C GLN A 59 -0.35 13.08 4.68
N VAL A 60 -1.07 12.06 5.15
CA VAL A 60 -1.66 11.00 4.32
C VAL A 60 -3.18 11.11 4.34
N PHE A 61 -3.79 11.05 3.16
CA PHE A 61 -5.24 11.10 2.98
C PHE A 61 -5.74 9.91 2.15
N GLY A 62 -6.98 9.50 2.41
CA GLY A 62 -7.68 8.47 1.64
C GLY A 62 -9.16 8.78 1.48
N ASP A 63 -9.94 7.73 1.20
CA ASP A 63 -11.37 7.84 0.95
C ASP A 63 -12.13 8.51 2.10
N GLY A 64 -12.99 9.48 1.77
CA GLY A 64 -13.79 10.23 2.74
C GLY A 64 -13.04 11.36 3.45
N GLN A 65 -11.76 11.60 3.12
CA GLN A 65 -10.94 12.69 3.65
C GLN A 65 -10.62 13.76 2.59
N GLU A 66 -11.43 13.84 1.53
CA GLU A 66 -11.18 14.73 0.39
C GLU A 66 -11.19 16.20 0.83
N ILE A 67 -12.13 16.59 1.70
CA ILE A 67 -12.26 17.96 2.20
C ILE A 67 -11.03 18.36 3.02
N GLU A 68 -10.56 17.49 3.91
CA GLU A 68 -9.34 17.69 4.69
C GLU A 68 -8.12 17.82 3.78
N PHE A 69 -8.00 16.92 2.79
CA PHE A 69 -6.97 16.98 1.77
C PHE A 69 -6.93 18.35 1.09
N PHE A 70 -8.08 18.84 0.58
CA PHE A 70 -8.19 20.14 -0.06
C PHE A 70 -7.72 21.31 0.81
N ASN A 71 -8.09 21.30 2.09
CA ASN A 71 -7.72 22.34 3.04
C ASN A 71 -6.22 22.38 3.34
N GLN A 72 -5.49 21.31 3.03
CA GLN A 72 -4.05 21.20 3.27
C GLN A 72 -3.20 21.43 2.01
N ILE A 73 -3.74 21.24 0.80
CA ILE A 73 -3.01 21.44 -0.47
C ILE A 73 -2.27 22.80 -0.49
N LEU A 74 -2.96 23.89 -0.15
CA LEU A 74 -2.38 25.25 -0.20
C LEU A 74 -1.26 25.50 0.83
N LYS A 75 -1.07 24.58 1.79
CA LYS A 75 -0.02 24.65 2.81
C LYS A 75 1.14 23.70 2.54
N ALA A 76 1.02 22.85 1.52
CA ALA A 76 2.03 21.88 1.12
C ALA A 76 3.11 22.52 0.25
N GLU A 77 4.30 21.92 0.25
CA GLU A 77 5.35 22.18 -0.74
C GLU A 77 5.20 21.24 -1.94
N ALA A 78 4.86 19.98 -1.67
CA ALA A 78 4.62 18.95 -2.68
C ALA A 78 3.38 18.13 -2.36
N VAL A 79 2.62 17.79 -3.41
CA VAL A 79 1.42 16.96 -3.31
C VAL A 79 1.55 15.82 -4.31
N TYR A 80 1.41 14.59 -3.81
CA TYR A 80 1.37 13.37 -4.62
C TYR A 80 -0.01 12.74 -4.52
N ILE A 81 -0.63 12.49 -5.68
CA ILE A 81 -1.91 11.80 -5.78
C ILE A 81 -1.65 10.48 -6.52
N GLU A 82 -1.71 9.34 -5.83
CA GLU A 82 -1.58 8.02 -6.44
C GLU A 82 -2.95 7.49 -6.87
N LEU A 83 -3.09 7.16 -8.16
CA LEU A 83 -4.30 6.57 -8.71
C LEU A 83 -4.15 5.05 -8.83
N GLY A 84 -5.11 4.33 -8.27
CA GLY A 84 -5.22 2.88 -8.42
C GLY A 84 -5.34 2.46 -9.87
N PHE A 85 -4.75 1.32 -10.24
CA PHE A 85 -4.78 0.82 -11.63
C PHE A 85 -6.19 0.41 -12.11
N TYR A 86 -7.10 0.20 -11.16
CA TYR A 86 -8.51 -0.14 -11.36
C TYR A 86 -9.40 1.09 -11.61
N LEU A 87 -8.84 2.30 -11.57
CA LEU A 87 -9.56 3.52 -11.91
C LEU A 87 -9.41 3.79 -13.41
N GLU A 88 -10.52 3.84 -14.14
CA GLU A 88 -10.51 4.18 -15.57
C GLU A 88 -10.10 5.64 -15.77
N LEU A 89 -8.99 5.89 -16.46
CA LEU A 89 -8.49 7.25 -16.67
C LEU A 89 -9.39 8.06 -17.61
N GLY A 90 -10.01 7.40 -18.60
CA GLY A 90 -10.99 8.02 -19.49
C GLY A 90 -12.29 8.48 -18.80
N ALA A 91 -12.63 7.85 -17.66
CA ALA A 91 -13.76 8.21 -16.83
C ALA A 91 -13.35 9.14 -15.67
N MET A 92 -12.14 9.69 -15.64
CA MET A 92 -11.67 10.58 -14.55
C MET A 92 -12.60 11.78 -14.27
N PRO A 93 -13.22 12.43 -15.27
CA PRO A 93 -14.25 13.45 -15.05
C PRO A 93 -15.57 12.90 -14.49
N THR A 94 -15.68 11.62 -14.12
CA THR A 94 -16.84 10.97 -13.48
C THR A 94 -16.47 10.05 -12.30
N ALA A 95 -15.36 9.32 -12.34
CA ALA A 95 -14.90 8.38 -11.32
C ALA A 95 -14.22 9.07 -10.13
N ILE A 96 -13.44 10.13 -10.40
CA ILE A 96 -13.13 11.13 -9.36
C ILE A 96 -14.36 12.05 -9.21
N ALA A 97 -15.24 12.18 -10.23
CA ALA A 97 -16.34 13.15 -10.29
C ALA A 97 -17.67 12.84 -9.61
N ALA A 98 -17.73 11.79 -8.80
CA ALA A 98 -18.54 11.93 -7.60
C ALA A 98 -18.06 13.13 -6.74
N ASN A 99 -16.78 13.56 -6.87
CA ASN A 99 -16.14 14.71 -6.19
C ASN A 99 -15.12 15.57 -7.02
N ALA A 100 -14.83 15.29 -8.30
CA ALA A 100 -13.84 15.89 -9.23
C ALA A 100 -14.03 17.36 -9.61
N GLN A 101 -14.47 18.19 -8.68
CA GLN A 101 -13.90 19.54 -8.63
C GLN A 101 -12.41 19.52 -8.17
N ILE A 102 -11.87 18.35 -7.77
CA ILE A 102 -10.51 18.17 -7.23
C ILE A 102 -9.41 18.62 -8.19
N LEU A 103 -9.44 18.15 -9.43
CA LEU A 103 -8.38 18.42 -10.39
C LEU A 103 -8.75 19.52 -11.39
N ASP A 104 -10.04 19.73 -11.67
CA ASP A 104 -10.51 20.66 -12.69
C ASP A 104 -10.06 22.12 -12.47
N ASN A 105 -9.78 22.50 -11.21
CA ASN A 105 -9.35 23.86 -10.84
C ASN A 105 -7.87 23.95 -10.40
N LEU A 106 -7.11 22.87 -10.48
CA LEU A 106 -5.71 22.83 -10.06
C LEU A 106 -4.80 22.64 -11.27
N THR A 107 -3.61 23.25 -11.23
CA THR A 107 -2.54 22.92 -12.18
C THR A 107 -1.74 21.76 -11.61
N TYR A 108 -1.68 20.65 -12.35
CA TYR A 108 -0.98 19.45 -11.94
C TYR A 108 -0.21 18.83 -13.10
N ARG A 109 0.77 17.99 -12.76
CA ARG A 109 1.55 17.18 -13.71
C ARG A 109 1.10 15.73 -13.62
N ASN A 110 0.74 15.14 -14.75
CA ASN A 110 0.40 13.73 -14.87
C ASN A 110 1.62 12.89 -15.20
N ILE A 111 1.85 11.85 -14.43
CA ILE A 111 2.93 10.90 -14.62
C ILE A 111 2.33 9.50 -14.69
N ALA A 112 2.67 8.77 -15.76
CA ALA A 112 2.35 7.35 -15.86
C ALA A 112 3.60 6.52 -15.59
N VAL A 113 3.53 5.60 -14.63
CA VAL A 113 4.58 4.60 -14.37
C VAL A 113 4.19 3.30 -15.06
N LEU A 114 4.90 2.93 -16.13
CA LEU A 114 4.53 1.82 -17.01
C LEU A 114 5.68 0.85 -17.27
N PRO A 115 5.41 -0.46 -17.42
CA PRO A 115 6.35 -1.41 -18.01
C PRO A 115 6.83 -0.95 -19.39
N ALA A 116 8.09 -1.28 -19.74
CA ALA A 116 8.71 -0.83 -20.99
C ALA A 116 8.03 -1.38 -22.26
N ASP A 117 7.34 -2.50 -22.13
CA ASP A 117 6.59 -3.20 -23.16
C ASP A 117 5.13 -2.77 -23.26
N CYS A 118 4.64 -1.96 -22.31
CA CYS A 118 3.31 -1.36 -22.40
C CYS A 118 3.28 -0.36 -23.58
N LYS A 119 2.37 -0.59 -24.53
CA LYS A 119 2.17 0.26 -25.70
C LYS A 119 0.69 0.57 -25.86
N ASP A 120 0.39 1.74 -26.42
CA ASP A 120 -0.95 2.11 -26.90
C ASP A 120 -2.06 1.96 -25.84
N SER A 121 -1.74 2.29 -24.58
CA SER A 121 -2.67 2.29 -23.45
C SER A 121 -3.22 3.69 -23.16
N GLU A 122 -4.33 3.80 -22.40
CA GLU A 122 -4.93 5.08 -22.01
C GLU A 122 -3.95 6.03 -21.31
N TYR A 123 -2.98 5.47 -20.59
CA TYR A 123 -1.91 6.19 -19.90
C TYR A 123 -1.07 7.04 -20.86
N HIS A 124 -0.84 6.60 -22.10
CA HIS A 124 -0.04 7.31 -23.09
C HIS A 124 -0.70 8.62 -23.54
N SER A 125 -2.04 8.63 -23.61
CA SER A 125 -2.80 9.85 -23.93
C SER A 125 -3.01 10.76 -22.72
N TRP A 126 -3.06 10.19 -21.51
CA TRP A 126 -3.36 10.93 -20.29
C TRP A 126 -2.13 11.60 -19.66
N ALA A 127 -0.96 10.97 -19.73
CA ALA A 127 0.23 11.41 -19.03
C ALA A 127 0.97 12.54 -19.76
N ASN A 128 1.53 13.48 -18.98
CA ASN A 128 2.52 14.43 -19.50
C ASN A 128 3.90 13.79 -19.63
N GLU A 129 4.17 12.80 -18.77
CA GLU A 129 5.42 12.06 -18.75
C GLU A 129 5.18 10.58 -18.48
N ILE A 130 5.93 9.73 -19.17
CA ILE A 130 5.95 8.29 -18.93
C ILE A 130 7.28 7.94 -18.28
N VAL A 131 7.21 7.37 -17.08
CA VAL A 131 8.34 6.82 -16.35
C VAL A 131 8.36 5.30 -16.52
N ARG A 132 9.56 4.76 -16.76
CA ARG A 132 9.74 3.32 -16.87
C ARG A 132 9.63 2.65 -15.51
N GLY A 133 8.61 1.83 -15.35
CA GLY A 133 8.35 0.98 -14.19
C GLY A 133 8.92 -0.43 -14.34
N ALA A 134 8.56 -1.29 -13.38
CA ALA A 134 8.88 -2.71 -13.40
C ALA A 134 8.24 -3.40 -14.61
N SER A 135 8.91 -4.43 -15.16
CA SER A 135 8.32 -5.31 -16.16
C SER A 135 7.30 -6.22 -15.48
N THR A 136 6.01 -5.98 -15.71
CA THR A 136 4.92 -6.76 -15.12
C THR A 136 4.10 -7.44 -16.21
N GLN A 137 3.52 -8.60 -15.89
CA GLN A 137 2.66 -9.35 -16.81
C GLN A 137 1.16 -9.05 -16.59
N ALA A 138 0.84 -7.94 -15.92
CA ALA A 138 -0.52 -7.65 -15.48
C ALA A 138 -1.50 -7.53 -16.65
N SER A 139 -2.60 -8.26 -16.55
CA SER A 139 -3.75 -8.23 -17.45
C SER A 139 -4.79 -7.22 -16.95
N ASN A 140 -5.54 -6.61 -17.88
CA ASN A 140 -6.62 -5.67 -17.56
C ASN A 140 -7.90 -6.38 -17.05
N ALA A 141 -7.95 -7.71 -17.01
CA ALA A 141 -9.14 -8.49 -16.64
C ALA A 141 -9.08 -9.08 -15.21
N GLU A 142 -8.05 -8.72 -14.44
CA GLU A 142 -7.77 -9.33 -13.14
C GLU A 142 -8.78 -8.89 -12.07
N THR A 143 -9.07 -9.80 -11.14
CA THR A 143 -9.90 -9.54 -9.96
C THR A 143 -9.05 -8.94 -8.86
N LEU A 144 -9.55 -7.86 -8.25
CA LEU A 144 -8.98 -7.25 -7.06
C LEU A 144 -9.75 -7.72 -5.82
N TRP A 145 -9.05 -8.42 -4.93
CA TRP A 145 -9.58 -8.86 -3.65
C TRP A 145 -8.85 -8.19 -2.49
N ARG A 146 -9.60 -7.76 -1.47
CA ARG A 146 -9.11 -6.99 -0.33
C ARG A 146 -9.74 -7.47 0.97
N VAL A 147 -8.94 -7.60 2.02
CA VAL A 147 -9.42 -7.91 3.37
C VAL A 147 -8.63 -7.14 4.42
N ALA A 148 -9.34 -6.51 5.35
CA ALA A 148 -8.73 -5.92 6.54
C ALA A 148 -8.59 -6.98 7.65
N SER A 149 -7.49 -6.95 8.37
CA SER A 149 -7.16 -7.85 9.49
C SER A 149 -6.70 -7.08 10.74
N ASN A 150 -7.19 -5.84 10.91
CA ASN A 150 -6.87 -5.00 12.06
C ASN A 150 -7.08 -5.74 13.39
N GLY A 151 -6.10 -5.60 14.29
CA GLY A 151 -6.12 -6.26 15.61
C GLY A 151 -5.90 -7.77 15.57
N GLN A 152 -5.70 -8.38 14.40
CA GLN A 152 -5.16 -9.74 14.32
C GLN A 152 -3.65 -9.72 14.49
N VAL A 153 -3.13 -10.78 15.10
CA VAL A 153 -1.70 -11.03 15.21
C VAL A 153 -1.45 -12.38 14.57
N ILE A 154 -0.55 -12.42 13.61
CA ILE A 154 -0.28 -13.60 12.79
C ILE A 154 0.97 -14.31 13.33
N ASP A 155 0.93 -15.64 13.35
CA ASP A 155 2.14 -16.45 13.56
C ASP A 155 3.08 -16.29 12.36
N GLU A 156 4.33 -15.88 12.60
CA GLU A 156 5.26 -15.52 11.52
C GLU A 156 5.60 -16.71 10.60
N ASN A 157 5.70 -17.93 11.14
CA ASN A 157 5.93 -19.13 10.30
C ASN A 157 4.71 -19.43 9.42
N SER A 158 3.50 -19.30 9.99
CA SER A 158 2.26 -19.45 9.23
C SER A 158 2.13 -18.38 8.14
N LEU A 159 2.60 -17.15 8.41
CA LEU A 159 2.63 -16.07 7.41
C LEU A 159 3.58 -16.39 6.26
N GLU A 160 4.76 -16.96 6.53
CA GLU A 160 5.70 -17.38 5.48
C GLU A 160 5.07 -18.45 4.57
N GLU A 161 4.44 -19.47 5.15
CA GLU A 161 3.76 -20.54 4.40
C GLU A 161 2.59 -19.97 3.57
N PHE A 162 1.73 -19.17 4.20
CA PHE A 162 0.59 -18.54 3.52
C PHE A 162 1.03 -17.62 2.37
N TRP A 163 2.09 -16.84 2.58
CA TRP A 163 2.63 -15.97 1.54
C TRP A 163 3.23 -16.78 0.38
N TYR A 164 3.94 -17.87 0.68
CA TYR A 164 4.41 -18.80 -0.34
C TYR A 164 3.24 -19.36 -1.15
N GLU A 165 2.17 -19.82 -0.51
CA GLU A 165 0.98 -20.36 -1.18
C GLU A 165 0.29 -19.34 -2.10
N ILE A 166 0.12 -18.09 -1.65
CA ILE A 166 -0.41 -16.97 -2.48
C ILE A 166 0.43 -16.82 -3.74
N THR A 167 1.74 -16.71 -3.58
CA THR A 167 2.67 -16.37 -4.67
C THR A 167 2.93 -17.54 -5.62
N HIS A 168 2.60 -18.77 -5.22
CA HIS A 168 2.76 -20.00 -6.01
C HIS A 168 1.42 -20.59 -6.51
N GLY A 169 0.36 -19.79 -6.42
CA GLY A 169 -0.90 -20.05 -7.11
C GLY A 169 -1.81 -21.08 -6.45
N ALA A 170 -1.67 -21.29 -5.13
CA ALA A 170 -2.57 -22.16 -4.37
C ALA A 170 -4.03 -21.68 -4.43
N TYR A 171 -4.24 -20.38 -4.66
CA TYR A 171 -5.54 -19.73 -4.61
C TYR A 171 -5.96 -19.06 -5.92
N GLY A 172 -5.39 -19.48 -7.06
CA GLY A 172 -5.58 -18.84 -8.37
C GLY A 172 -4.28 -18.26 -8.92
N ILE A 173 -4.35 -17.54 -10.04
CA ILE A 173 -3.16 -16.98 -10.68
C ILE A 173 -2.96 -15.56 -10.14
N VAL A 174 -2.13 -15.42 -9.12
CA VAL A 174 -1.82 -14.12 -8.49
C VAL A 174 -0.77 -13.38 -9.31
N THR A 175 -1.09 -12.14 -9.69
CA THR A 175 -0.16 -11.23 -10.38
C THR A 175 0.41 -10.17 -9.46
N ARG A 176 -0.30 -9.83 -8.38
CA ARG A 176 0.13 -8.89 -7.35
C ARG A 176 -0.42 -9.30 -5.98
N ALA A 177 0.40 -9.21 -4.94
CA ALA A 177 -0.09 -9.25 -3.56
C ALA A 177 0.66 -8.24 -2.67
N LYS A 178 -0.07 -7.44 -1.90
CA LYS A 178 0.46 -6.54 -0.88
C LYS A 178 -0.13 -6.90 0.48
N GLY A 179 0.66 -6.84 1.54
CA GLY A 179 0.13 -7.02 2.89
C GLY A 179 0.85 -6.18 3.93
N ILE A 180 0.14 -5.81 4.98
CA ILE A 180 0.70 -5.34 6.25
C ILE A 180 0.15 -6.24 7.34
N PHE A 181 1.04 -6.84 8.14
CA PHE A 181 0.67 -7.80 9.17
C PHE A 181 1.39 -7.52 10.48
N ASP A 182 0.65 -7.58 11.58
CA ASP A 182 1.24 -7.60 12.91
C ASP A 182 1.59 -9.04 13.31
N VAL A 183 2.82 -9.25 13.78
CA VAL A 183 3.33 -10.57 14.17
C VAL A 183 3.52 -10.69 15.69
N SER A 184 3.69 -11.93 16.16
CA SER A 184 3.68 -12.30 17.58
C SER A 184 4.67 -11.53 18.46
N ASP A 185 5.78 -11.07 17.89
CA ASP A 185 6.80 -10.31 18.59
C ASP A 185 6.58 -8.79 18.61
N GLY A 186 5.41 -8.34 18.15
CA GLY A 186 4.96 -6.95 18.16
C GLY A 186 5.43 -6.12 16.97
N ARG A 187 6.23 -6.68 16.05
CA ARG A 187 6.58 -6.01 14.79
C ARG A 187 5.39 -5.89 13.84
N SER A 188 5.52 -5.00 12.87
CA SER A 188 4.62 -4.90 11.73
C SER A 188 5.42 -5.16 10.46
N LEU A 189 4.99 -6.12 9.67
CA LEU A 189 5.69 -6.58 8.46
C LEU A 189 4.91 -6.18 7.21
N TYR A 190 5.61 -5.58 6.26
CA TYR A 190 5.13 -5.32 4.92
C TYR A 190 5.58 -6.41 3.95
N CYS A 191 4.64 -6.90 3.16
CA CYS A 191 4.84 -7.94 2.17
C CYS A 191 4.50 -7.40 0.78
N ASP A 192 5.34 -7.68 -0.21
CA ASP A 192 5.16 -7.25 -1.59
C ASP A 192 5.54 -8.36 -2.57
N PHE A 193 4.60 -8.72 -3.43
CA PHE A 193 4.81 -9.62 -4.56
C PHE A 193 4.24 -9.03 -5.85
N VAL A 194 5.01 -9.14 -6.94
CA VAL A 194 4.60 -8.86 -8.32
C VAL A 194 5.11 -10.00 -9.21
N ALA A 195 4.22 -10.62 -9.99
CA ALA A 195 4.60 -11.70 -10.89
C ALA A 195 5.64 -11.22 -11.93
N GLY A 196 6.73 -11.98 -12.07
CA GLY A 196 7.84 -11.66 -12.97
C GLY A 196 8.90 -10.72 -12.39
N VAL A 197 8.70 -10.20 -11.18
CA VAL A 197 9.69 -9.41 -10.44
C VAL A 197 10.30 -10.29 -9.34
N PRO A 198 11.63 -10.25 -9.10
CA PRO A 198 12.24 -10.97 -7.99
C PRO A 198 11.56 -10.60 -6.67
N GLN A 199 11.15 -11.62 -5.91
CA GLN A 199 10.50 -11.45 -4.62
C GLN A 199 11.49 -10.84 -3.61
N THR A 200 10.99 -9.92 -2.80
CA THR A 200 11.71 -9.41 -1.63
C THR A 200 11.23 -10.13 -0.38
N ASP A 201 12.12 -10.31 0.58
CA ASP A 201 11.75 -10.76 1.92
C ASP A 201 10.79 -9.77 2.59
N PHE A 202 10.17 -10.21 3.69
CA PHE A 202 9.32 -9.33 4.50
C PHE A 202 10.09 -8.13 5.00
N LEU A 203 9.52 -6.95 4.81
CA LEU A 203 10.08 -5.68 5.26
C LEU A 203 9.45 -5.29 6.60
N GLU A 204 10.24 -5.23 7.66
CA GLU A 204 9.79 -4.64 8.91
C GLU A 204 9.52 -3.14 8.73
N LEU A 205 8.30 -2.70 9.06
CA LEU A 205 7.94 -1.30 9.08
C LEU A 205 8.55 -0.64 10.32
N ASP A 206 9.06 0.58 10.16
CA ASP A 206 9.65 1.38 11.25
C ASP A 206 8.56 1.91 12.21
N LEU A 207 7.99 0.99 12.98
CA LEU A 207 6.96 1.22 13.96
C LEU A 207 7.41 0.66 15.31
N PRO A 208 7.07 1.32 16.42
CA PRO A 208 7.27 0.74 17.74
C PRO A 208 6.60 -0.63 17.84
N ARG A 209 7.27 -1.56 18.53
CA ARG A 209 6.68 -2.87 18.82
C ARG A 209 5.41 -2.71 19.64
N TYR A 210 4.35 -3.44 19.26
CA TYR A 210 3.10 -3.49 20.00
C TYR A 210 3.06 -4.76 20.86
N LEU A 211 3.25 -4.61 22.17
CA LEU A 211 3.38 -5.73 23.11
C LEU A 211 2.27 -5.74 24.19
N GLU A 212 1.15 -5.07 23.92
CA GLU A 212 0.02 -4.90 24.87
C GLU A 212 -1.27 -5.57 24.38
N GLY A 213 -1.15 -6.81 23.89
CA GLY A 213 -2.24 -7.58 23.31
C GLY A 213 -2.46 -7.26 21.83
N ARG A 214 -3.74 -7.11 21.43
CA ARG A 214 -4.11 -6.85 20.04
C ARG A 214 -3.76 -5.41 19.61
N PRO A 215 -3.11 -5.24 18.46
CA PRO A 215 -2.73 -3.93 17.95
C PRO A 215 -3.94 -3.09 17.52
N HIS A 216 -3.83 -1.77 17.69
CA HIS A 216 -4.82 -0.79 17.21
C HIS A 216 -4.38 -0.06 15.94
N ARG A 217 -3.41 -0.63 15.21
CA ARG A 217 -2.92 -0.13 13.92
C ARG A 217 -3.47 -0.96 12.76
N PHE A 218 -3.25 -0.48 11.55
CA PHE A 218 -3.72 -1.14 10.34
C PHE A 218 -2.97 -2.46 10.08
N SER A 219 -3.74 -3.49 9.72
CA SER A 219 -3.25 -4.72 9.09
C SER A 219 -4.25 -5.14 8.01
N GLY A 220 -3.78 -5.70 6.91
CA GLY A 220 -4.64 -6.11 5.81
C GLY A 220 -3.88 -6.67 4.62
N LEU A 221 -4.63 -7.25 3.69
CA LEU A 221 -4.12 -7.92 2.49
C LEU A 221 -4.91 -7.46 1.26
N GLU A 222 -4.17 -7.21 0.18
CA GLU A 222 -4.67 -6.98 -1.16
C GLU A 222 -4.05 -8.01 -2.10
N VAL A 223 -4.89 -8.70 -2.87
CA VAL A 223 -4.47 -9.69 -3.88
C VAL A 223 -5.14 -9.33 -5.21
N VAL A 224 -4.35 -9.35 -6.28
CA VAL A 224 -4.81 -9.16 -7.66
C VAL A 224 -4.44 -10.40 -8.46
N GLY A 225 -5.38 -10.92 -9.22
CA GLY A 225 -5.16 -12.09 -10.06
C GLY A 225 -6.40 -12.65 -10.72
N ASP A 226 -6.23 -13.77 -11.41
CA ASP A 226 -7.28 -14.46 -12.14
C ASP A 226 -7.75 -15.72 -11.39
N ASN A 227 -9.07 -15.96 -11.40
CA ASN A 227 -9.72 -17.13 -10.78
C ASN A 227 -9.36 -17.28 -9.29
N LEU A 228 -9.39 -16.18 -8.53
CA LEU A 228 -9.04 -16.19 -7.12
C LEU A 228 -10.06 -16.99 -6.29
N ASP A 229 -9.60 -17.94 -5.49
CA ASP A 229 -10.40 -18.61 -4.46
C ASP A 229 -10.40 -17.74 -3.18
N GLU A 230 -11.18 -16.67 -3.22
CA GLU A 230 -11.30 -15.68 -2.15
C GLU A 230 -11.77 -16.29 -0.81
N ALA A 231 -12.58 -17.35 -0.86
CA ALA A 231 -13.10 -18.01 0.32
C ALA A 231 -11.98 -18.76 1.05
N THR A 232 -11.19 -19.53 0.30
CA THR A 232 -10.05 -20.26 0.86
C THR A 232 -8.94 -19.29 1.29
N LEU A 233 -8.64 -18.24 0.51
CA LEU A 233 -7.71 -17.17 0.91
C LEU A 233 -8.05 -16.57 2.28
N LYS A 234 -9.33 -16.22 2.45
CA LYS A 234 -9.81 -15.64 3.70
C LYS A 234 -9.72 -16.63 4.86
N GLN A 235 -10.06 -17.89 4.63
CA GLN A 235 -10.01 -18.91 5.66
C GLN A 235 -8.57 -19.18 6.09
N THR A 236 -7.65 -19.40 5.15
CA THR A 236 -6.23 -19.65 5.50
C THR A 236 -5.61 -18.46 6.23
N LEU A 237 -5.89 -17.22 5.80
CA LEU A 237 -5.44 -16.03 6.53
C LEU A 237 -5.96 -16.02 7.98
N SER A 238 -7.23 -16.40 8.18
CA SER A 238 -7.81 -16.50 9.52
C SER A 238 -7.15 -17.60 10.36
N ASP A 239 -6.78 -18.72 9.74
CA ASP A 239 -6.15 -19.85 10.41
C ASP A 239 -4.71 -19.52 10.86
N CYS A 240 -4.06 -18.56 10.21
CA CYS A 240 -2.74 -18.05 10.62
C CYS A 240 -2.80 -17.13 11.87
N CYS A 241 -3.99 -16.69 12.29
CA CYS A 241 -4.14 -15.74 13.39
C CYS A 241 -4.04 -16.42 14.75
N LEU A 242 -3.31 -15.78 15.68
CA LEU A 242 -3.13 -16.24 17.04
C LEU A 242 -4.34 -15.91 17.94
N SER A 243 -4.57 -16.77 18.93
CA SER A 243 -5.51 -16.50 20.02
C SER A 243 -4.96 -15.46 21.00
N ASP A 244 -5.83 -14.85 21.81
CA ASP A 244 -5.43 -13.84 22.80
C ASP A 244 -4.41 -14.40 23.80
N GLU A 245 -4.56 -15.66 24.21
CA GLU A 245 -3.65 -16.32 25.15
C GLU A 245 -2.24 -16.46 24.57
N LEU A 246 -2.13 -16.88 23.30
CA LEU A 246 -0.83 -17.02 22.62
C LEU A 246 -0.18 -15.66 22.37
N ILE A 247 -0.96 -14.65 22.00
CA ILE A 247 -0.46 -13.27 21.83
C ILE A 247 0.18 -12.78 23.12
N LEU A 248 -0.53 -12.89 24.25
CA LEU A 248 -0.02 -12.44 25.55
C LEU A 248 1.23 -13.22 25.96
N GLN A 249 1.26 -14.53 25.71
CA GLN A 249 2.42 -15.36 26.03
C GLN A 249 3.67 -14.92 25.25
N TYR A 250 3.57 -14.78 23.92
CA TYR A 250 4.72 -14.37 23.10
C TYR A 250 5.19 -12.96 23.43
N GLN A 251 4.26 -12.02 23.60
CA GLN A 251 4.62 -10.64 23.93
C GLN A 251 5.30 -10.53 25.31
N GLN A 252 4.90 -11.35 26.29
CA GLN A 252 5.57 -11.41 27.59
C GLN A 252 7.02 -11.93 27.45
N GLN A 253 7.23 -12.97 26.66
CA GLN A 253 8.59 -13.49 26.39
C GLN A 253 9.48 -12.43 25.73
N VAL A 254 8.93 -11.68 24.76
CA VAL A 254 9.67 -10.59 24.10
C VAL A 254 10.01 -9.47 25.08
N LYS A 255 9.07 -9.07 25.95
CA LYS A 255 9.32 -8.10 27.02
C LYS A 255 10.48 -8.53 27.92
N GLU A 256 10.52 -9.81 28.31
CA GLU A 256 11.61 -10.36 29.14
C GLU A 256 12.96 -10.31 28.42
N ILE A 257 13.02 -10.73 27.15
CA ILE A 257 14.24 -10.70 26.34
C ILE A 257 14.77 -9.27 26.18
N LEU A 258 13.90 -8.29 25.91
CA LEU A 258 14.29 -6.89 25.76
C LEU A 258 14.85 -6.32 27.08
N LEU A 259 14.21 -6.64 28.22
CA LEU A 259 14.69 -6.24 29.54
C LEU A 259 16.04 -6.86 29.92
N GLU A 260 16.34 -8.06 29.44
CA GLU A 260 17.64 -8.71 29.63
C GLU A 260 18.71 -8.09 28.72
N GLY A 261 18.36 -7.76 27.47
CA GLY A 261 19.25 -7.11 26.51
C GLY A 261 19.68 -5.69 26.89
N GLU A 262 18.83 -4.93 27.59
CA GLU A 262 19.14 -3.58 28.10
C GLU A 262 20.10 -3.58 29.31
N ARG A 263 20.34 -4.74 29.94
CA ARG A 263 21.20 -4.86 31.14
C ARG A 263 22.67 -5.17 30.83
N VAL A 264 23.06 -5.19 29.57
CA VAL A 264 24.43 -5.45 29.08
C VAL A 264 25.07 -4.17 28.55
#